data_AF-A0A450W8Y3-F1
#
_entry.id   AF-A0A450W8Y3-F1
#
_cell.length_a   1.000
_cell.length_b   1.000
_cell.length_c   1.000
_cell.angle_alpha   90.00
_cell.angle_beta   90.00
_cell.angle_gamma   90.00
#
_symmetry.space_group_name_H-M   'P 1'
#
loop_
_entity.id
_entity.type
_entity.pdbx_description
1 polymer ?
#
loop_
_entity_poly.entity_id
_entity_poly.type
_entity_poly.pdbx_seq_one_letter_code
_entity_poly.pdbx_strand_id
1 'polypeptide(L)'
;MLHPLELKYGLTSQELLDAIDKRFRLKVALEGAVAEVHFERKLRIASREGWLTGFECHDVDGMHDFTVVTLSGVAMRVEVKTTRNGAKPRVELQKTRAAKGDPSSRYYDCGHFDVVAVCVGRFTGDWAQFRYAMARELPGHRNHPNKLQVMHTIPDGEETEPRWFSRFQDIIDAYST
;
A
#
# COMPACT_ATOMS: atom_id res chain seq x y z
N MET A 1 -31.24 -1.22 -0.21
CA MET A 1 -31.05 0.07 0.48
C MET A 1 -30.15 0.91 -0.41
N LEU A 2 -30.51 2.16 -0.70
CA LEU A 2 -29.67 3.05 -1.51
C LEU A 2 -28.37 3.35 -0.77
N HIS A 3 -27.26 3.38 -1.50
CA HIS A 3 -25.97 3.73 -0.93
C HIS A 3 -25.96 5.21 -0.51
N PRO A 4 -25.33 5.60 0.62
CA PRO A 4 -25.32 6.99 1.08
C PRO A 4 -24.83 8.01 0.04
N LEU A 5 -23.88 7.62 -0.82
CA LEU A 5 -23.40 8.50 -1.89
C LEU A 5 -24.42 8.69 -3.01
N GLU A 6 -25.28 7.71 -3.27
CA GLU A 6 -26.37 7.86 -4.24
C GLU A 6 -27.36 8.92 -3.76
N LEU A 7 -27.74 8.86 -2.47
CA LEU A 7 -28.60 9.84 -1.84
C LEU A 7 -27.98 11.23 -1.83
N LYS A 8 -26.69 11.34 -1.47
CA LYS A 8 -25.97 12.62 -1.36
C LYS A 8 -25.85 13.35 -2.70
N TYR A 9 -25.57 12.62 -3.77
CA TYR A 9 -25.26 13.22 -5.07
C TYR A 9 -26.40 13.13 -6.09
N GLY A 10 -27.49 12.42 -5.77
CA GLY A 10 -28.63 12.27 -6.67
C GLY A 10 -28.30 11.49 -7.94
N LEU A 11 -27.30 10.61 -7.88
CA LEU A 11 -26.85 9.76 -8.99
C LEU A 11 -26.89 8.31 -8.54
N THR A 12 -27.21 7.41 -9.46
CA THR A 12 -27.10 5.97 -9.21
C THR A 12 -25.64 5.55 -9.04
N SER A 13 -25.41 4.39 -8.42
CA SER A 13 -24.09 3.79 -8.27
C SER A 13 -23.40 3.63 -9.63
N GLN A 14 -24.17 3.26 -10.67
CA GLN A 14 -23.64 3.13 -12.02
C GLN A 14 -23.15 4.48 -12.57
N GLU A 15 -23.96 5.54 -12.46
CA GLU A 15 -23.57 6.88 -12.93
C GLU A 15 -22.35 7.42 -12.18
N LEU A 16 -22.25 7.14 -10.87
CA LEU A 16 -21.09 7.49 -10.06
C LEU A 16 -19.83 6.74 -10.52
N LEU A 17 -19.94 5.43 -10.76
CA LEU A 17 -18.83 4.61 -11.27
C LEU A 17 -18.41 5.04 -12.68
N ASP A 18 -19.35 5.33 -13.56
CA ASP A 18 -19.09 5.85 -14.90
C ASP A 18 -18.42 7.23 -14.85
N ALA A 19 -18.80 8.07 -13.88
CA ALA A 19 -18.16 9.37 -13.67
C ALA A 19 -16.69 9.22 -13.22
N ILE A 20 -16.39 8.22 -12.39
CA ILE A 20 -15.02 7.87 -12.00
C ILE A 20 -14.25 7.34 -13.23
N ASP A 21 -14.85 6.42 -13.98
CA ASP A 21 -14.23 5.79 -15.14
C ASP A 21 -13.95 6.76 -16.31
N LYS A 22 -14.64 7.90 -16.38
CA LYS A 22 -14.32 8.93 -17.39
C LYS A 22 -13.14 9.84 -17.00
N ARG A 23 -12.64 9.77 -15.76
CA ARG A 23 -11.67 10.74 -15.22
C ARG A 23 -10.39 10.05 -14.73
N PHE A 24 -9.29 10.28 -15.44
CA PHE A 24 -7.99 9.67 -15.15
C PHE A 24 -7.57 9.75 -13.67
N ARG A 25 -7.64 10.94 -13.06
CA ARG A 25 -7.24 11.13 -11.65
C ARG A 25 -8.11 10.34 -10.67
N LEU A 26 -9.40 10.20 -10.97
CA LEU A 26 -10.31 9.43 -10.11
C LEU A 26 -10.07 7.93 -10.28
N LYS A 27 -9.73 7.44 -11.48
CA LYS A 27 -9.30 6.04 -11.64
C LYS A 27 -8.07 5.73 -10.78
N VAL A 28 -7.04 6.56 -10.85
CA VAL A 28 -5.81 6.36 -10.07
C VAL A 28 -6.10 6.34 -8.57
N ALA A 29 -6.98 7.22 -8.08
CA ALA A 29 -7.41 7.22 -6.69
C ALA A 29 -8.24 5.96 -6.32
N LEU A 30 -9.18 5.56 -7.19
CA LEU A 30 -9.97 4.34 -7.01
C LEU A 30 -9.08 3.10 -6.95
N GLU A 31 -8.07 3.01 -7.80
CA GLU A 31 -7.12 1.88 -7.82
C GLU A 31 -6.33 1.77 -6.49
N GLY A 32 -5.98 2.89 -5.87
CA GLY A 32 -5.41 2.91 -4.51
C GLY A 32 -6.39 2.35 -3.49
N ALA A 33 -7.62 2.88 -3.46
CA ALA A 33 -8.67 2.41 -2.55
C ALA A 33 -9.03 0.92 -2.76
N VAL A 34 -9.04 0.44 -4.01
CA VAL A 34 -9.25 -0.97 -4.33
C VAL A 34 -8.13 -1.83 -3.75
N ALA A 35 -6.86 -1.41 -3.87
CA ALA A 35 -5.74 -2.12 -3.26
C ALA A 35 -5.87 -2.18 -1.73
N GLU A 36 -6.22 -1.09 -1.06
CA GLU A 36 -6.44 -1.05 0.39
C GLU A 36 -7.58 -1.99 0.81
N VAL A 37 -8.71 -2.00 0.11
CA VAL A 37 -9.83 -2.92 0.38
C VAL A 37 -9.41 -4.38 0.21
N HIS A 38 -8.63 -4.70 -0.83
CA HIS A 38 -8.11 -6.06 -1.02
C HIS A 38 -7.11 -6.45 0.07
N PHE A 39 -6.27 -5.52 0.52
CA PHE A 39 -5.34 -5.76 1.60
C PHE A 39 -6.06 -5.97 2.94
N GLU A 40 -7.05 -5.15 3.26
CA GLU A 40 -7.89 -5.31 4.46
C GLU A 40 -8.60 -6.67 4.49
N ARG A 41 -9.11 -7.14 3.34
CA ARG A 41 -9.66 -8.50 3.24
C ARG A 41 -8.64 -9.58 3.58
N LYS A 42 -7.37 -9.42 3.17
CA LYS A 42 -6.29 -10.34 3.58
C LYS A 42 -6.03 -10.26 5.08
N LEU A 43 -6.03 -9.06 5.67
CA LEU A 43 -5.86 -8.89 7.12
C LEU A 43 -6.99 -9.55 7.92
N ARG A 44 -8.23 -9.44 7.45
CA ARG A 44 -9.39 -10.14 8.06
C ARG A 44 -9.23 -11.66 8.02
N ILE A 45 -8.75 -12.21 6.91
CA ILE A 45 -8.46 -13.64 6.79
C ILE A 45 -7.31 -14.03 7.74
N ALA A 46 -6.20 -13.28 7.71
CA ALA A 46 -5.04 -13.53 8.56
C ALA A 46 -5.37 -13.48 10.05
N SER A 47 -6.22 -12.53 10.48
CA SER A 47 -6.70 -12.45 11.86
C SER A 47 -7.58 -13.65 12.23
N ARG A 48 -8.50 -14.06 11.34
CA ARG A 48 -9.35 -15.24 11.55
C ARG A 48 -8.54 -16.55 11.61
N GLU A 49 -7.48 -16.65 10.83
CA GLU A 49 -6.57 -17.80 10.79
C GLU A 49 -5.52 -17.77 11.91
N GLY A 50 -5.55 -16.75 12.76
CA GLY A 50 -4.69 -16.65 13.94
C GLY A 50 -3.24 -16.33 13.58
N TRP A 51 -2.99 -15.58 12.51
CA TRP A 51 -1.65 -15.02 12.21
C TRP A 51 -1.44 -13.65 12.84
N LEU A 52 -2.54 -12.97 13.19
CA LEU A 52 -2.56 -11.62 13.76
C LEU A 52 -3.48 -11.59 14.96
N THR A 53 -3.13 -10.80 15.97
CA THR A 53 -4.03 -10.53 17.11
C THR A 53 -5.05 -9.44 16.78
N GLY A 54 -4.71 -8.54 15.85
CA GLY A 54 -5.62 -7.50 15.38
C GLY A 54 -5.00 -6.63 14.29
N PHE A 55 -5.82 -5.76 13.71
CA PHE A 55 -5.37 -4.70 12.81
C PHE A 55 -6.31 -3.49 12.89
N GLU A 56 -5.80 -2.33 12.49
CA GLU A 56 -6.51 -1.06 12.40
C GLU A 56 -6.20 -0.40 11.06
N CYS A 57 -7.21 0.24 10.45
CA CYS A 57 -7.09 1.01 9.21
C CYS A 57 -7.09 2.51 9.56
N HIS A 58 -6.24 3.30 8.91
CA HIS A 58 -6.09 4.73 9.14
C HIS A 58 -6.45 5.52 7.88
N ASP A 59 -7.39 6.45 8.02
CA ASP A 59 -7.74 7.44 6.98
C ASP A 59 -7.35 8.85 7.47
N VAL A 60 -6.07 9.01 7.81
CA VAL A 60 -5.51 10.25 8.34
C VAL A 60 -4.32 10.68 7.47
N ASP A 61 -4.36 11.93 6.99
CA ASP A 61 -3.29 12.47 6.13
C ASP A 61 -1.93 12.39 6.83
N GLY A 62 -0.96 11.79 6.13
CA GLY A 62 0.40 11.61 6.64
C GLY A 62 0.57 10.46 7.64
N MET A 63 -0.45 9.63 7.87
CA MET A 63 -0.34 8.36 8.58
C MET A 63 -0.20 7.21 7.57
N HIS A 64 0.39 6.10 8.00
CA HIS A 64 0.42 4.87 7.23
C HIS A 64 -0.96 4.21 7.19
N ASP A 65 -1.27 3.44 6.14
CA ASP A 65 -2.62 2.94 5.88
C ASP A 65 -3.14 1.94 6.94
N PHE A 66 -2.29 1.05 7.46
CA PHE A 66 -2.70 0.03 8.44
C PHE A 66 -1.71 -0.18 9.58
N THR A 67 -2.20 -0.32 10.81
CA THR A 67 -1.42 -0.94 11.90
C THR A 67 -1.84 -2.39 12.06
N VAL A 68 -0.89 -3.30 12.09
CA VAL A 68 -1.10 -4.75 12.26
C VAL A 68 -0.39 -5.20 13.52
N VAL A 69 -1.04 -6.01 14.36
CA VAL A 69 -0.44 -6.55 15.59
C VAL A 69 -0.19 -8.04 15.42
N THR A 70 1.08 -8.42 15.53
CA THR A 70 1.52 -9.82 15.42
C THR A 70 1.06 -10.65 16.64
N LEU A 71 1.26 -11.98 16.57
CA LEU A 71 1.00 -12.87 17.71
C LEU A 71 1.91 -12.60 18.91
N SER A 72 3.11 -12.09 18.68
CA SER A 72 4.04 -11.66 19.74
C SER A 72 3.67 -10.30 20.35
N GLY A 73 2.60 -9.67 19.88
CA GLY A 73 2.14 -8.35 20.36
C GLY A 73 2.91 -7.18 19.76
N VAL A 74 3.75 -7.42 18.75
CA VAL A 74 4.50 -6.36 18.07
C VAL A 74 3.58 -5.64 17.09
N ALA A 75 3.53 -4.31 17.18
CA ALA A 75 2.82 -3.48 16.21
C ALA A 75 3.71 -3.20 14.99
N MET A 76 3.15 -3.43 13.80
CA MET A 76 3.79 -3.23 12.51
C MET A 76 2.94 -2.26 11.68
N ARG A 77 3.56 -1.20 11.20
CA ARG A 77 2.93 -0.17 10.35
C ARG A 77 3.08 -0.55 8.89
N VAL A 78 1.97 -0.61 8.16
CA VAL A 78 1.93 -1.07 6.77
C VAL A 78 1.39 0.04 5.88
N GLU A 79 2.16 0.37 4.85
CA GLU A 79 1.74 1.25 3.76
C GLU A 79 1.31 0.43 2.54
N VAL A 80 0.16 0.73 1.97
CA VAL A 80 -0.34 0.12 0.74
C VAL A 80 -0.01 1.00 -0.46
N LYS A 81 0.51 0.37 -1.52
CA LYS A 81 0.79 1.03 -2.79
C LYS A 81 0.37 0.15 -3.95
N THR A 82 0.22 0.76 -5.12
CA THR A 82 -0.03 0.05 -6.38
C THR A 82 1.20 0.17 -7.28
N THR A 83 1.44 -0.85 -8.10
CA THR A 83 2.48 -0.76 -9.13
C THR A 83 2.18 0.35 -10.14
N ARG A 84 3.25 0.94 -10.70
CA ARG A 84 3.18 1.84 -11.85
C ARG A 84 3.04 1.01 -13.13
N ASN A 85 2.38 1.58 -14.13
CA ASN A 85 2.33 1.00 -15.47
C ASN A 85 3.74 0.97 -16.08
N GLY A 86 4.09 -0.13 -16.73
CA GLY A 86 5.39 -0.31 -17.40
C GLY A 86 5.68 -1.78 -17.73
N ALA A 87 6.78 -2.01 -18.46
CA ALA A 87 7.20 -3.35 -18.87
C ALA A 87 7.69 -4.23 -17.71
N LYS A 88 8.04 -3.63 -16.57
CA LYS A 88 8.45 -4.31 -15.34
C LYS A 88 7.66 -3.75 -14.16
N PRO A 89 7.32 -4.58 -13.16
CA PRO A 89 6.59 -4.10 -11.99
C PRO A 89 7.50 -3.18 -11.17
N ARG A 90 7.04 -1.95 -10.96
CA ARG A 90 7.73 -0.95 -10.15
C ARG A 90 6.75 -0.27 -9.23
N VAL A 91 7.19 0.09 -8.04
CA VAL A 91 6.40 0.89 -7.10
C VAL A 91 7.04 2.26 -6.92
N GLU A 92 6.19 3.27 -6.75
CA GLU A 92 6.59 4.62 -6.40
C GLU A 92 6.27 4.88 -4.92
N LEU A 93 7.30 5.07 -4.10
CA LEU A 93 7.22 5.36 -2.67
C LEU A 93 7.38 6.86 -2.44
N GLN A 94 6.31 7.61 -2.69
CA GLN A 94 6.22 9.01 -2.31
C GLN A 94 4.77 9.38 -2.00
N LYS A 95 4.61 10.39 -1.14
CA LYS A 95 3.34 11.05 -0.86
C LYS A 95 2.86 11.83 -2.08
N THR A 96 1.54 12.00 -2.18
CA THR A 96 0.90 12.76 -3.27
C THR A 96 1.11 14.27 -3.14
N ARG A 97 1.37 14.76 -1.92
CA ARG A 97 1.57 16.18 -1.61
C ARG A 97 2.96 16.42 -1.02
N ALA A 98 3.47 17.62 -1.24
CA ALA A 98 4.66 18.15 -0.60
C ALA A 98 4.28 19.39 0.23
N ALA A 99 4.99 19.61 1.33
CA ALA A 99 4.97 20.84 2.07
C ALA A 99 5.42 22.02 1.19
N LYS A 100 4.83 23.20 1.43
CA LYS A 100 5.17 24.41 0.70
C LYS A 100 6.64 24.78 0.96
N GLY A 101 7.44 24.88 -0.10
CA GLY A 101 8.85 25.26 -0.01
C GLY A 101 9.82 24.11 0.28
N ASP A 102 9.33 22.89 0.52
CA ASP A 102 10.16 21.70 0.69
C ASP A 102 9.65 20.54 -0.19
N PRO A 103 10.16 20.41 -1.43
CA PRO A 103 9.80 19.30 -2.31
C PRO A 103 10.15 17.92 -1.76
N SER A 104 11.13 17.81 -0.86
CA SER A 104 11.61 16.53 -0.31
C SER A 104 10.67 15.93 0.73
N SER A 105 9.79 16.75 1.31
CA SER A 105 8.75 16.33 2.25
C SER A 105 7.77 15.29 1.67
N ARG A 106 7.69 15.17 0.34
CA ARG A 106 6.91 14.11 -0.31
C ARG A 106 7.55 12.73 -0.20
N TYR A 107 8.85 12.66 0.06
CA TYR A 107 9.54 11.38 0.20
C TYR A 107 9.27 10.81 1.59
N TYR A 108 8.98 9.51 1.64
CA TYR A 108 8.81 8.82 2.90
C TYR A 108 10.13 8.78 3.67
N ASP A 109 10.07 9.07 4.96
CA ASP A 109 11.16 8.77 5.87
C ASP A 109 11.35 7.26 6.00
N CYS A 110 12.59 6.79 6.19
CA CYS A 110 12.88 5.36 6.32
C CYS A 110 12.11 4.68 7.47
N GLY A 111 11.66 5.45 8.46
CA GLY A 111 10.85 4.98 9.58
C GLY A 111 9.38 5.39 9.51
N HIS A 112 8.85 5.81 8.36
CA HIS A 112 7.45 6.24 8.24
C HIS A 112 6.46 5.09 8.43
N PHE A 113 6.78 3.93 7.84
CA PHE A 113 6.10 2.65 7.98
C PHE A 113 7.18 1.56 8.10
N ASP A 114 6.78 0.38 8.55
CA ASP A 114 7.69 -0.75 8.75
C ASP A 114 7.69 -1.68 7.52
N VAL A 115 6.54 -1.82 6.88
CA VAL A 115 6.33 -2.65 5.69
C VAL A 115 5.59 -1.88 4.61
N VAL A 116 5.96 -2.10 3.35
CA VAL A 116 5.13 -1.74 2.19
C VAL A 116 4.46 -2.97 1.62
N ALA A 117 3.14 -2.92 1.46
CA ALA A 117 2.33 -3.89 0.75
C ALA A 117 1.98 -3.33 -0.64
N VAL A 118 2.60 -3.89 -1.68
CA VAL A 118 2.40 -3.43 -3.05
C VAL A 118 1.43 -4.32 -3.79
N CYS A 119 0.24 -3.82 -4.10
CA CYS A 119 -0.69 -4.45 -5.02
C CYS A 119 -0.10 -4.45 -6.44
N VAL A 120 0.03 -5.63 -7.04
CA VAL A 120 0.58 -5.81 -8.40
C VAL A 120 -0.50 -5.90 -9.47
N GLY A 121 -1.76 -5.62 -9.13
CA GLY A 121 -2.92 -5.74 -10.03
C GLY A 121 -2.82 -4.93 -11.32
N ARG A 122 -2.18 -3.75 -11.32
CA ARG A 122 -1.93 -3.01 -12.58
C ARG A 122 -1.02 -3.75 -13.56
N PHE A 123 -0.16 -4.62 -13.04
CA PHE A 123 0.79 -5.40 -13.84
C PHE A 123 0.22 -6.78 -14.21
N THR A 124 -0.45 -7.45 -13.27
CA THR A 124 -0.92 -8.84 -13.44
C THR A 124 -2.38 -8.97 -13.87
N GLY A 125 -3.20 -7.92 -13.67
CA GLY A 125 -4.66 -7.98 -13.78
C GLY A 125 -5.37 -8.49 -12.53
N ASP A 126 -4.65 -9.04 -11.55
CA ASP A 126 -5.20 -9.58 -10.31
C ASP A 126 -4.92 -8.63 -9.13
N TRP A 127 -5.95 -7.88 -8.73
CA TRP A 127 -5.90 -6.91 -7.63
C TRP A 127 -5.77 -7.53 -6.24
N ALA A 128 -5.97 -8.84 -6.11
CA ALA A 128 -5.73 -9.56 -4.86
C ALA A 128 -4.27 -10.02 -4.70
N GLN A 129 -3.40 -9.82 -5.70
CA GLN A 129 -1.98 -10.15 -5.61
C GLN A 129 -1.15 -8.98 -5.08
N PHE A 130 -0.24 -9.31 -4.16
CA PHE A 130 0.62 -8.35 -3.48
C PHE A 130 2.05 -8.86 -3.42
N ARG A 131 2.98 -7.91 -3.26
CA ARG A 131 4.37 -8.13 -2.91
C ARG A 131 4.71 -7.25 -1.72
N TYR A 132 5.51 -7.76 -0.80
CA TYR A 132 5.81 -7.08 0.46
C TYR A 132 7.31 -6.86 0.61
N ALA A 133 7.70 -5.74 1.20
CA ALA A 133 9.09 -5.48 1.56
C ALA A 133 9.17 -4.71 2.89
N MET A 134 10.22 -4.97 3.65
CA MET A 134 10.52 -4.21 4.86
C MET A 134 11.14 -2.86 4.49
N ALA A 135 10.59 -1.76 5.02
CA ALA A 135 11.08 -0.42 4.73
C ALA A 135 12.58 -0.26 5.07
N ARG A 136 13.04 -0.90 6.16
CA ARG A 136 14.43 -0.90 6.60
C ARG A 136 15.42 -1.55 5.62
N GLU A 137 14.96 -2.41 4.73
CA GLU A 137 15.80 -3.08 3.73
C GLU A 137 15.82 -2.31 2.40
N LEU A 138 14.84 -1.43 2.17
CA LEU A 138 14.74 -0.70 0.92
C LEU A 138 15.86 0.34 0.76
N PRO A 139 16.38 0.54 -0.47
CA PRO A 139 17.37 1.57 -0.75
C PRO A 139 16.94 2.97 -0.30
N GLY A 140 17.84 3.70 0.35
CA GLY A 140 17.66 5.10 0.71
C GLY A 140 17.81 6.05 -0.50
N HIS A 141 17.27 7.26 -0.37
CA HIS A 141 17.30 8.28 -1.40
C HIS A 141 18.71 8.87 -1.55
N ARG A 142 19.23 8.90 -2.77
CA ARG A 142 20.61 9.36 -3.08
C ARG A 142 20.96 10.74 -2.50
N ASN A 143 20.02 11.68 -2.51
CA ASN A 143 20.25 13.06 -2.05
C ASN A 143 19.66 13.36 -0.65
N HIS A 144 18.92 12.42 -0.05
CA HIS A 144 18.22 12.62 1.21
C HIS A 144 18.37 11.36 2.08
N PRO A 145 19.46 11.21 2.84
CA PRO A 145 19.83 9.94 3.48
C PRO A 145 18.78 9.33 4.42
N ASN A 146 17.91 10.16 5.01
CA ASN A 146 16.84 9.71 5.91
C ASN A 146 15.53 9.35 5.19
N LYS A 147 15.52 9.41 3.86
CA LYS A 147 14.34 9.14 3.01
C LYS A 147 14.53 7.86 2.22
N LEU A 148 13.42 7.21 1.89
CA LEU A 148 13.41 6.09 0.95
C LEU A 148 13.61 6.57 -0.48
N GLN A 149 14.26 5.74 -1.30
CA GLN A 149 14.33 5.95 -2.74
C GLN A 149 12.90 6.01 -3.33
N VAL A 150 12.66 6.88 -4.31
CA VAL A 150 11.28 7.10 -4.80
C VAL A 150 10.75 5.91 -5.61
N MET A 151 11.60 5.29 -6.41
CA MET A 151 11.19 4.23 -7.33
C MET A 151 11.92 2.94 -7.00
N HIS A 152 11.16 1.87 -6.77
CA HIS A 152 11.69 0.54 -6.53
C HIS A 152 11.22 -0.42 -7.62
N THR A 153 12.13 -1.23 -8.14
CA THR A 153 11.78 -2.38 -8.97
C THR A 153 11.37 -3.51 -8.06
N ILE A 154 10.26 -4.16 -8.40
CA ILE A 154 9.80 -5.37 -7.72
C ILE A 154 10.37 -6.54 -8.50
N PRO A 155 11.28 -7.34 -7.91
CA PRO A 155 11.89 -8.45 -8.60
C PRO A 155 10.90 -9.62 -8.74
N ASP A 156 11.22 -10.50 -9.69
CA ASP A 156 10.61 -11.82 -9.79
C ASP A 156 11.41 -12.78 -8.90
N GLY A 157 10.73 -13.57 -8.06
CA GLY A 157 11.35 -14.48 -7.09
C GLY A 157 11.51 -13.91 -5.68
N GLU A 158 11.99 -14.75 -4.76
CA GLU A 158 12.07 -14.45 -3.31
C GLU A 158 13.51 -14.25 -2.81
N GLU A 159 14.51 -14.78 -3.52
CA GLU A 159 15.94 -14.64 -3.20
C GLU A 159 16.53 -13.35 -3.81
N THR A 160 16.15 -12.21 -3.25
CA THR A 160 16.50 -10.89 -3.79
C THR A 160 17.03 -9.97 -2.70
N GLU A 161 17.88 -9.01 -3.08
CA GLU A 161 18.31 -7.92 -2.20
C GLU A 161 17.88 -6.58 -2.81
N PRO A 162 17.01 -5.79 -2.14
CA PRO A 162 16.29 -6.10 -0.90
C PRO A 162 15.30 -7.26 -1.06
N ARG A 163 14.91 -7.92 0.04
CA ARG A 163 13.98 -9.05 -0.01
C ARG A 163 12.56 -8.59 -0.30
N TRP A 164 11.90 -9.34 -1.19
CA TRP A 164 10.49 -9.18 -1.50
C TRP A 164 9.75 -10.49 -1.23
N PHE A 165 8.69 -10.41 -0.44
CA PHE A 165 7.88 -11.55 -0.03
C PHE A 165 6.62 -11.63 -0.90
N SER A 166 6.21 -12.85 -1.24
CA SER A 166 4.97 -13.12 -1.97
C SER A 166 3.77 -13.31 -1.04
N ARG A 167 4.00 -13.75 0.20
CA ARG A 167 2.98 -13.95 1.22
C ARG A 167 3.15 -12.95 2.36
N PHE A 168 2.02 -12.54 2.92
CA PHE A 168 2.03 -11.61 4.05
C PHE A 168 2.55 -12.27 5.33
N GLN A 169 2.31 -13.58 5.50
CA GLN A 169 2.81 -14.34 6.63
C GLN A 169 4.35 -14.31 6.70
N ASP A 170 5.02 -14.54 5.58
CA ASP A 170 6.49 -14.61 5.55
C ASP A 170 7.14 -13.28 5.99
N ILE A 171 6.52 -12.13 5.68
CA ILE A 171 7.04 -10.85 6.14
C ILE A 171 6.71 -10.56 7.61
N ILE A 172 5.59 -11.06 8.14
CA ILE A 172 5.30 -11.00 9.59
C ILE A 172 6.36 -11.78 10.38
N ASP A 173 6.70 -12.99 9.91
CA ASP A 173 7.69 -13.86 10.53
C ASP A 173 9.08 -13.20 10.47
N ALA A 174 9.46 -12.64 9.31
CA ALA A 174 10.72 -11.94 9.13
C ALA A 174 10.84 -10.63 9.93
N TYR A 175 9.71 -9.96 10.22
CA TYR A 175 9.68 -8.76 11.05
C TYR A 175 9.79 -9.06 12.55
N SER A 176 9.30 -10.23 12.97
CA SER A 176 9.28 -10.66 14.37
C SER A 176 10.58 -11.34 14.83
N THR A 177 11.53 -11.53 13.92
CA THR A 177 12.87 -12.10 14.16
C THR A 177 13.90 -10.98 14.31
#